data_AF-A0A2E7S057-F1
#
_entry.id   AF-A0A2E7S057-F1
#
_cell.length_a   1.000
_cell.length_b   1.000
_cell.length_c   1.000
_cell.angle_alpha   90.00
_cell.angle_beta   90.00
_cell.angle_gamma   90.00
#
_symmetry.space_group_name_H-M   'P 1'
#
loop_
_entity.id
_entity.type
_entity.pdbx_description
1 polymer ?
#
loop_
_entity_poly.entity_id
_entity_poly.type
_entity_poly.pdbx_seq_one_letter_code
_entity_poly.pdbx_strand_id
1 'polypeptide(L)'
;SGESGESGESGESGESGEDGKAGAGSGDTSHPVAASGDALLDIAMREEEEGHTRRRKGASSATRGGARATAKTGFIVFCPNGHPIEVQERHRGKSGRCPKCQSPFHVPQQNWDPGQGGDAAEGENEEEQVELLYVEWFDDVRMHQVDPGSLKLKVDSLAGKFESVDLGFSADNLLLVKLAKGGGLFGGGASKKVPEIREQVRGHLEDVRSTDGLPASEFVSLSGELCQSLRVVQPAPYAHESMFAGIEVFGVGRIAVRLPEDSGSKTIDFLSFSLSEFRRLSRRLEELFEITAFGADVGVPLKDTLNELTCHYNEETTMMVVDHVAYYEADEAYEVTRVGCRCEGCGLIVSEDARKKEKIGGKSGKGLAKAVCPKCKRRFGDNPLFEMSRVDGEGQGDESDVTAEAGSDESEPEPEPDENGREPDAGEAAETNETESDSDENRDPDEDGD
;
A
#
# COMPACT_ATOMS: atom_id res chain seq x y z
N SER A 1 -20.44 -63.83 -1.20
CA SER A 1 -20.90 -64.76 -0.17
C SER A 1 -20.71 -64.09 1.19
N GLY A 2 -21.78 -64.00 1.99
CA GLY A 2 -21.82 -63.52 3.39
C GLY A 2 -21.91 -61.99 3.53
N GLU A 3 -23.11 -61.39 3.58
CA GLU A 3 -24.01 -61.20 4.76
C GLU A 3 -23.53 -60.03 5.66
N SER A 4 -24.14 -58.84 5.59
CA SER A 4 -25.43 -58.37 6.19
C SER A 4 -25.41 -58.17 7.70
N GLY A 5 -25.81 -56.97 8.13
CA GLY A 5 -25.98 -56.57 9.54
C GLY A 5 -26.48 -55.12 9.68
N GLU A 6 -27.77 -54.92 9.44
CA GLU A 6 -28.66 -53.91 10.11
C GLU A 6 -28.50 -54.02 11.66
N SER A 7 -28.91 -53.13 12.56
CA SER A 7 -29.82 -51.98 12.66
C SER A 7 -29.64 -51.39 14.09
N GLY A 8 -30.19 -50.21 14.40
CA GLY A 8 -30.25 -49.74 15.79
C GLY A 8 -30.78 -48.32 15.94
N GLU A 9 -32.07 -48.22 16.21
CA GLU A 9 -32.91 -47.03 16.37
C GLU A 9 -33.01 -46.57 17.84
N SER A 10 -33.39 -45.31 18.02
CA SER A 10 -34.29 -44.76 19.07
C SER A 10 -33.80 -44.40 20.50
N GLY A 11 -34.33 -43.24 20.94
CA GLY A 11 -34.69 -42.89 22.32
C GLY A 11 -33.86 -41.76 22.95
N GLU A 12 -34.36 -40.82 23.75
CA GLU A 12 -35.69 -40.32 24.10
C GLU A 12 -35.45 -39.03 24.92
N SER A 13 -36.47 -38.18 25.01
CA SER A 13 -36.64 -36.93 25.74
C SER A 13 -36.24 -36.91 27.23
N GLY A 14 -35.92 -35.70 27.72
CA GLY A 14 -35.84 -35.36 29.15
C GLY A 14 -36.17 -33.88 29.38
N GLU A 15 -37.37 -33.63 29.89
CA GLU A 15 -37.93 -32.33 30.29
C GLU A 15 -37.91 -32.20 31.83
N SER A 16 -38.12 -30.97 32.32
CA SER A 16 -38.57 -30.54 33.66
C SER A 16 -37.55 -30.22 34.78
N GLY A 17 -37.81 -29.08 35.44
CA GLY A 17 -37.18 -28.69 36.71
C GLY A 17 -37.36 -27.21 37.11
N GLU A 18 -38.60 -26.72 37.27
CA GLU A 18 -38.92 -25.55 38.12
C GLU A 18 -39.06 -26.00 39.59
N ASP A 19 -38.56 -25.21 40.55
CA ASP A 19 -39.32 -24.57 41.65
C ASP A 19 -38.49 -24.22 42.90
N GLY A 20 -38.62 -22.95 43.33
CA GLY A 20 -38.97 -22.57 44.71
C GLY A 20 -37.90 -22.50 45.83
N LYS A 21 -37.66 -21.29 46.36
CA LYS A 21 -38.25 -20.79 47.65
C LYS A 21 -37.33 -19.87 48.50
N ALA A 22 -37.88 -18.68 48.75
CA ALA A 22 -37.81 -17.73 49.87
C ALA A 22 -36.81 -17.89 51.05
N GLY A 23 -36.24 -16.75 51.45
CA GLY A 23 -35.73 -16.49 52.81
C GLY A 23 -35.48 -14.99 53.05
N ALA A 24 -36.24 -14.38 53.96
CA ALA A 24 -36.18 -12.99 54.37
C ALA A 24 -35.13 -12.72 55.47
N GLY A 25 -34.59 -11.50 55.52
CA GLY A 25 -33.76 -11.01 56.62
C GLY A 25 -33.60 -9.48 56.60
N SER A 26 -34.20 -8.83 57.59
CA SER A 26 -34.29 -7.39 57.85
C SER A 26 -32.97 -6.76 58.30
N GLY A 27 -32.69 -5.52 57.87
CA GLY A 27 -31.61 -4.67 58.38
C GLY A 27 -31.84 -3.19 58.05
N ASP A 28 -32.54 -2.50 58.95
CA ASP A 28 -32.84 -1.07 58.98
C ASP A 28 -31.57 -0.21 59.09
N THR A 29 -31.35 0.67 58.11
CA THR A 29 -30.53 1.89 58.27
C THR A 29 -31.19 3.02 57.48
N SER A 30 -31.96 3.81 58.22
CA SER A 30 -32.66 5.00 57.78
C SER A 30 -31.67 6.17 57.67
N HIS A 31 -31.37 6.63 56.46
CA HIS A 31 -30.66 7.89 56.21
C HIS A 31 -31.66 8.99 55.82
N PRO A 32 -31.67 10.14 56.52
CA PRO A 32 -32.66 11.18 56.29
C PRO A 32 -32.39 11.93 54.98
N VAL A 33 -33.41 11.96 54.12
CA VAL A 33 -33.52 12.84 52.96
C VAL A 33 -34.05 14.19 53.43
N ALA A 34 -33.18 15.21 53.47
CA ALA A 34 -33.59 16.61 53.39
C ALA A 34 -32.37 17.52 53.13
N ALA A 35 -32.52 18.43 52.17
CA ALA A 35 -31.65 19.58 51.87
C ALA A 35 -30.33 19.32 51.09
N SER A 36 -30.42 19.06 49.78
CA SER A 36 -29.26 19.11 48.87
C SER A 36 -29.47 19.94 47.59
N GLY A 37 -30.52 20.76 47.52
CA GLY A 37 -30.74 21.70 46.41
C GLY A 37 -29.93 22.99 46.53
N ASP A 38 -29.83 23.56 47.74
CA ASP A 38 -29.20 24.88 47.94
C ASP A 38 -27.68 24.82 48.17
N ALA A 39 -27.15 23.68 48.63
CA ALA A 39 -25.72 23.55 48.91
C ALA A 39 -24.85 23.62 47.64
N LEU A 40 -25.37 23.17 46.50
CA LEU A 40 -24.65 23.24 45.21
C LEU A 40 -24.73 24.64 44.59
N LEU A 41 -25.84 25.36 44.80
CA LEU A 41 -26.00 26.76 44.37
C LEU A 41 -25.11 27.71 45.18
N ASP A 42 -24.96 27.48 46.48
CA ASP A 42 -24.06 28.25 47.34
C ASP A 42 -22.57 28.01 47.01
N ILE A 43 -22.20 26.82 46.54
CA ILE A 43 -20.84 26.52 46.07
C ILE A 43 -20.57 27.25 44.75
N ALA A 44 -21.51 27.24 43.81
CA ALA A 44 -21.38 27.93 42.52
C ALA A 44 -21.31 29.47 42.67
N MET A 45 -22.14 30.06 43.55
CA MET A 45 -22.09 31.51 43.81
C MET A 45 -20.78 31.94 44.49
N ARG A 46 -20.21 31.09 45.37
CA ARG A 46 -18.91 31.36 46.00
C ARG A 46 -17.73 31.28 45.02
N GLU A 47 -17.77 30.37 44.04
CA GLU A 47 -16.73 30.30 43.00
C GLU A 47 -16.76 31.51 42.05
N GLU A 48 -17.93 32.06 41.75
CA GLU A 48 -18.06 33.24 40.87
C GLU A 48 -17.52 34.53 41.54
N GLU A 49 -17.73 34.69 42.85
CA GLU A 49 -17.19 35.82 43.62
C GLU A 49 -15.65 35.76 43.76
N GLU A 50 -15.06 34.57 43.87
CA GLU A 50 -13.59 34.42 43.92
C GLU A 50 -12.91 34.71 42.56
N GLY A 51 -13.58 34.40 41.44
CA GLY A 51 -13.08 34.69 40.09
C GLY A 51 -12.96 36.20 39.79
N HIS A 52 -13.92 36.99 40.27
CA HIS A 52 -13.95 38.43 40.04
C HIS A 52 -12.90 39.21 40.85
N THR A 53 -12.52 38.72 42.04
CA THR A 53 -11.50 39.39 42.87
C THR A 53 -10.06 39.12 42.41
N ARG A 54 -9.79 37.98 41.75
CA ARG A 54 -8.48 37.69 41.14
C ARG A 54 -8.21 38.49 39.87
N ARG A 55 -9.23 38.73 39.03
CA ARG A 55 -9.07 39.55 37.80
C ARG A 55 -8.82 41.04 38.07
N ARG A 56 -9.22 41.58 39.23
CA ARG A 56 -9.01 43.00 39.57
C ARG A 56 -7.69 43.32 40.27
N LYS A 57 -6.89 42.33 40.69
CA LYS A 57 -5.62 42.56 41.41
C LYS A 57 -4.35 42.28 40.58
N GLY A 58 -4.47 41.81 39.34
CA GLY A 58 -3.32 41.53 38.45
C GLY A 58 -2.84 42.70 37.57
N ALA A 59 -3.55 43.85 37.57
CA ALA A 59 -3.33 44.92 36.59
C ALA A 59 -2.56 46.15 37.11
N SER A 60 -1.99 46.11 38.32
CA SER A 60 -1.36 47.29 38.95
C SER A 60 0.03 47.00 39.53
N SER A 61 0.94 46.48 38.72
CA SER A 61 2.38 46.49 39.02
C SER A 61 3.20 46.84 37.78
N ALA A 62 2.95 48.02 37.22
CA ALA A 62 3.83 48.68 36.28
C ALA A 62 4.07 50.11 36.77
N THR A 63 5.24 50.38 37.35
CA THR A 63 6.04 51.61 37.19
C THR A 63 7.11 51.74 38.29
N ARG A 64 8.38 51.48 37.94
CA ARG A 64 9.56 52.35 38.15
C ARG A 64 10.86 51.55 38.15
N GLY A 65 11.72 51.83 37.18
CA GLY A 65 13.13 51.40 37.16
C GLY A 65 13.63 51.21 35.74
N GLY A 66 14.18 52.27 35.14
CA GLY A 66 14.55 52.30 33.72
C GLY A 66 15.83 51.55 33.38
N ALA A 67 15.84 50.93 32.20
CA ALA A 67 16.96 50.82 31.28
C ALA A 67 16.41 50.31 29.93
N ARG A 68 16.82 50.97 28.83
CA ARG A 68 16.48 50.72 27.42
C ARG A 68 16.03 49.27 27.10
N ALA A 69 14.74 49.08 26.83
CA ALA A 69 14.22 47.92 26.12
C ALA A 69 14.05 48.28 24.64
N THR A 70 15.13 48.13 23.87
CA THR A 70 15.02 47.89 22.43
C THR A 70 14.35 46.53 22.25
N ALA A 71 13.21 46.50 21.56
CA ALA A 71 12.46 45.29 21.26
C ALA A 71 13.40 44.18 20.73
N LYS A 72 13.41 43.02 21.39
CA LYS A 72 14.08 41.82 20.91
C LYS A 72 13.18 41.16 19.86
N THR A 73 13.26 41.62 18.62
CA THR A 73 12.81 40.86 17.45
C THR A 73 13.89 39.84 17.09
N GLY A 74 13.91 38.74 17.83
CA GLY A 74 14.71 37.56 17.50
C GLY A 74 13.84 36.51 16.83
N PHE A 75 14.41 35.75 15.89
CA PHE A 75 13.77 34.57 15.29
C PHE A 75 14.61 33.32 15.62
N ILE A 76 13.97 32.16 15.60
CA ILE A 76 14.61 30.89 15.99
C ILE A 76 15.20 30.23 14.75
N VAL A 77 16.49 29.86 14.83
CA VAL A 77 17.21 29.08 13.82
C VAL A 77 17.73 27.81 14.46
N PHE A 78 17.69 26.70 13.74
CA PHE A 78 18.19 25.41 14.23
C PHE A 78 19.62 25.16 13.75
N CYS A 79 20.49 24.68 14.64
CA CYS A 79 21.81 24.19 14.25
C CYS A 79 21.69 22.81 13.54
N PRO A 80 22.73 22.32 12.85
CA PRO A 80 22.73 20.99 12.20
C PRO A 80 22.39 19.82 13.15
N ASN A 81 22.64 19.99 14.46
CA ASN A 81 22.34 19.00 15.49
C ASN A 81 20.97 19.25 16.18
N GLY A 82 20.07 20.04 15.59
CA GLY A 82 18.69 20.21 16.06
C GLY A 82 18.47 21.15 17.25
N HIS A 83 19.49 21.85 17.76
CA HIS A 83 19.30 22.81 18.86
C HIS A 83 18.69 24.14 18.38
N PRO A 84 17.63 24.64 19.05
CA PRO A 84 17.05 25.96 18.75
C PRO A 84 17.96 27.08 19.26
N ILE A 85 18.21 28.08 18.41
CA ILE A 85 19.05 29.24 18.69
C ILE A 85 18.24 30.50 18.38
N GLU A 86 18.05 31.37 19.37
CA GLU A 86 17.42 32.68 19.16
C GLU A 86 18.44 33.65 18.56
N VAL A 87 18.21 34.05 17.31
CA VAL A 87 19.11 34.92 16.56
C VAL A 87 18.43 36.26 16.31
N GLN A 88 19.15 37.35 16.57
CA GLN A 88 18.64 38.69 16.28
C GLN A 88 18.75 39.01 14.77
N GLU A 89 17.80 39.77 14.25
CA GLU A 89 17.69 40.21 12.85
C GLU A 89 19.03 40.64 12.21
N ARG A 90 19.87 41.39 12.96
CA ARG A 90 21.19 41.88 12.50
C ARG A 90 22.24 40.80 12.20
N HIS A 91 21.94 39.55 12.50
CA HIS A 91 22.82 38.40 12.23
C HIS A 91 22.32 37.55 11.04
N ARG A 92 21.29 37.98 10.31
CA ARG A 92 20.94 37.40 9.00
C ARG A 92 22.12 37.45 8.04
N GLY A 93 22.32 36.36 7.29
CA GLY A 93 23.46 36.19 6.37
C GLY A 93 24.82 36.02 7.02
N LYS A 94 24.90 35.86 8.35
CA LYS A 94 26.15 35.58 9.05
C LYS A 94 26.19 34.13 9.51
N SER A 95 27.39 33.55 9.57
CA SER A 95 27.63 32.26 10.20
C SER A 95 27.86 32.43 11.70
N GLY A 96 27.25 31.57 12.49
CA GLY A 96 27.37 31.51 13.95
C GLY A 96 27.82 30.12 14.42
N ARG A 97 28.11 29.99 15.72
CA ARG A 97 28.34 28.68 16.38
C ARG A 97 27.27 28.41 17.42
N CYS A 98 26.77 27.18 17.45
CA CYS A 98 25.77 26.78 18.43
C CYS A 98 26.34 26.88 19.86
N PRO A 99 25.65 27.52 20.82
CA PRO A 99 26.12 27.62 22.20
C PRO A 99 26.13 26.26 22.93
N LYS A 100 25.34 25.28 22.46
CA LYS A 100 25.25 23.95 23.08
C LYS A 100 26.30 22.97 22.54
N CYS A 101 26.49 22.90 21.22
CA CYS A 101 27.35 21.90 20.59
C CYS A 101 28.51 22.48 19.76
N GLN A 102 28.62 23.81 19.69
CA GLN A 102 29.65 24.54 18.94
C GLN A 102 29.70 24.29 17.42
N SER A 103 28.76 23.56 16.84
CA SER A 103 28.69 23.37 15.40
C SER A 103 28.39 24.69 14.68
N PRO A 104 29.02 24.94 13.51
CA PRO A 104 28.74 26.11 12.71
C PRO A 104 27.33 26.02 12.10
N PHE A 105 26.61 27.14 12.06
CA PHE A 105 25.30 27.24 11.39
C PHE A 105 25.21 28.56 10.62
N HIS A 106 24.41 28.58 9.56
CA HIS A 106 24.20 29.75 8.70
C HIS A 106 22.80 30.32 8.92
N VAL A 107 22.70 31.65 9.06
CA VAL A 107 21.43 32.35 9.25
C VAL A 107 20.92 32.82 7.88
N PRO A 108 19.75 32.36 7.39
CA PRO A 108 19.22 32.76 6.08
C PRO A 108 19.00 34.28 5.96
N GLN A 109 19.24 34.84 4.76
CA GLN A 109 19.07 36.27 4.48
C GLN A 109 17.63 36.69 4.20
N GLN A 110 16.77 35.76 3.74
CA GLN A 110 15.39 36.09 3.41
C GLN A 110 14.54 36.29 4.66
N ASN A 111 13.76 37.37 4.62
CA ASN A 111 12.71 37.64 5.58
C ASN A 111 11.55 36.71 5.21
N TRP A 112 11.27 35.70 6.02
CA TRP A 112 10.04 34.93 5.88
C TRP A 112 8.89 35.80 6.40
N ASP A 113 8.34 36.62 5.52
CA ASP A 113 7.09 37.35 5.73
C ASP A 113 6.02 36.63 4.88
N PRO A 114 5.02 35.97 5.48
CA PRO A 114 4.05 35.14 4.74
C PRO A 114 3.01 35.96 3.95
N GLY A 115 3.37 37.17 3.50
CA GLY A 115 2.42 38.13 2.94
C GLY A 115 3.01 39.18 2.00
N GLN A 116 4.04 38.85 1.21
CA GLN A 116 4.44 39.70 0.08
C GLN A 116 5.36 38.97 -0.93
N GLY A 117 4.74 38.38 -1.94
CA GLY A 117 5.31 38.18 -3.27
C GLY A 117 4.23 38.64 -4.27
N GLY A 118 4.48 39.40 -5.32
CA GLY A 118 5.73 39.95 -5.84
C GLY A 118 5.40 41.07 -6.83
N ASP A 119 6.41 41.53 -7.55
CA ASP A 119 6.23 42.35 -8.74
C ASP A 119 7.18 41.87 -9.85
N ALA A 120 6.59 41.80 -11.05
CA ALA A 120 7.18 41.74 -12.39
C ALA A 120 7.81 40.42 -12.88
N ALA A 121 6.99 39.64 -13.60
CA ALA A 121 7.29 39.26 -14.98
C ALA A 121 5.97 39.13 -15.78
N GLU A 122 5.71 40.11 -16.64
CA GLU A 122 4.84 39.99 -17.82
C GLU A 122 5.50 39.01 -18.80
N GLY A 123 4.84 38.13 -19.55
CA GLY A 123 3.45 37.76 -19.66
C GLY A 123 3.38 36.76 -20.81
N GLU A 124 2.67 35.66 -20.60
CA GLU A 124 2.10 34.83 -21.65
C GLU A 124 0.85 34.17 -21.04
N ASN A 125 -0.15 34.00 -21.89
CA ASN A 125 -1.55 33.78 -21.54
C ASN A 125 -1.75 32.37 -20.93
N GLU A 126 -1.49 32.20 -19.64
CA GLU A 126 -1.92 31.03 -18.86
C GLU A 126 -3.33 31.27 -18.35
N GLU A 127 -4.26 30.48 -18.86
CA GLU A 127 -5.53 30.22 -18.20
C GLU A 127 -5.23 29.93 -16.73
N GLU A 128 -5.85 30.67 -15.80
CA GLU A 128 -5.77 30.42 -14.36
C GLU A 128 -6.15 28.96 -14.09
N GLN A 129 -5.16 28.07 -14.08
CA GLN A 129 -5.30 26.75 -13.51
C GLN A 129 -5.51 26.99 -12.03
N VAL A 130 -6.77 26.93 -11.60
CA VAL A 130 -7.11 26.89 -10.19
C VAL A 130 -6.40 25.65 -9.66
N GLU A 131 -5.26 25.84 -8.99
CA GLU A 131 -4.53 24.75 -8.34
C GLU A 131 -5.51 24.05 -7.39
N LEU A 132 -5.98 22.88 -7.82
CA LEU A 132 -6.86 22.03 -7.02
C LEU A 132 -6.04 21.57 -5.82
N LEU A 133 -6.59 21.76 -4.62
CA LEU A 133 -5.93 21.31 -3.39
C LEU A 133 -5.68 19.79 -3.42
N TYR A 134 -6.62 19.04 -3.98
CA TYR A 134 -6.51 17.59 -4.17
C TYR A 134 -6.55 17.26 -5.65
N VAL A 135 -5.47 16.66 -6.16
CA VAL A 135 -5.22 16.43 -7.60
C VAL A 135 -5.86 15.14 -8.12
N GLU A 136 -6.06 14.14 -7.25
CA GLU A 136 -6.69 12.88 -7.62
C GLU A 136 -7.47 12.29 -6.45
N TRP A 137 -8.55 11.59 -6.79
CA TRP A 137 -9.39 10.86 -5.85
C TRP A 137 -9.49 9.38 -6.20
N PHE A 138 -9.56 8.56 -5.16
CA PHE A 138 -9.95 7.15 -5.21
C PHE A 138 -11.25 7.00 -4.46
N ASP A 139 -12.25 6.47 -5.12
CA ASP A 139 -13.57 6.27 -4.55
C ASP A 139 -13.67 4.86 -3.96
N ASP A 140 -14.35 4.74 -2.82
CA ASP A 140 -14.80 3.46 -2.28
C ASP A 140 -13.69 2.42 -1.98
N VAL A 141 -12.48 2.89 -1.64
CA VAL A 141 -11.34 2.06 -1.23
C VAL A 141 -11.67 1.29 0.04
N ARG A 142 -11.24 0.03 0.11
CA ARG A 142 -11.53 -0.85 1.24
C ARG A 142 -10.60 -0.59 2.42
N MET A 143 -11.12 -0.04 3.50
CA MET A 143 -10.43 0.14 4.77
C MET A 143 -10.79 -0.97 5.76
N HIS A 144 -9.77 -1.59 6.35
CA HIS A 144 -9.91 -2.65 7.34
C HIS A 144 -9.34 -2.19 8.67
N GLN A 145 -10.17 -2.13 9.70
CA GLN A 145 -9.73 -1.85 11.07
C GLN A 145 -9.68 -3.17 11.85
N VAL A 146 -8.46 -3.61 12.18
CA VAL A 146 -8.21 -4.95 12.70
C VAL A 146 -7.74 -4.86 14.15
N ASP A 147 -8.46 -5.50 15.07
CA ASP A 147 -7.95 -5.76 16.42
C ASP A 147 -7.03 -6.99 16.39
N PRO A 148 -5.72 -6.83 16.69
CA PRO A 148 -4.75 -7.93 16.69
C PRO A 148 -5.17 -9.12 17.55
N GLY A 149 -5.89 -8.90 18.65
CA GLY A 149 -6.35 -9.96 19.55
C GLY A 149 -7.48 -10.82 18.97
N SER A 150 -8.19 -10.33 17.94
CA SER A 150 -9.36 -10.98 17.34
C SER A 150 -9.08 -11.55 15.94
N LEU A 151 -7.89 -11.31 15.40
CA LEU A 151 -7.51 -11.66 14.04
C LEU A 151 -7.46 -13.18 13.86
N LYS A 152 -8.29 -13.69 12.93
CA LYS A 152 -8.25 -15.08 12.49
C LYS A 152 -7.42 -15.19 11.22
N LEU A 153 -6.30 -15.90 11.30
CA LEU A 153 -5.45 -16.21 10.16
C LEU A 153 -6.09 -17.32 9.31
N LYS A 154 -6.91 -16.91 8.35
CA LYS A 154 -7.52 -17.77 7.33
C LYS A 154 -7.61 -16.98 6.03
N VAL A 155 -7.46 -17.66 4.91
CA VAL A 155 -7.71 -17.09 3.58
C VAL A 155 -9.08 -16.40 3.58
N ASP A 156 -9.11 -15.17 3.03
CA ASP A 156 -10.28 -14.32 2.91
C ASP A 156 -10.96 -13.90 4.23
N SER A 157 -10.30 -14.05 5.39
CA SER A 157 -10.93 -13.75 6.69
C SER A 157 -11.31 -12.27 6.87
N LEU A 158 -10.64 -11.38 6.14
CA LEU A 158 -10.88 -9.94 6.10
C LEU A 158 -11.43 -9.44 4.76
N ALA A 159 -11.46 -10.27 3.72
CA ALA A 159 -11.88 -9.88 2.37
C ALA A 159 -13.29 -9.23 2.32
N GLY A 160 -14.21 -9.72 3.16
CA GLY A 160 -15.58 -9.18 3.30
C GLY A 160 -15.80 -8.27 4.51
N LYS A 161 -14.75 -7.93 5.27
CA LYS A 161 -14.83 -7.11 6.48
C LYS A 161 -14.08 -5.81 6.28
N PHE A 162 -14.74 -4.84 5.69
CA PHE A 162 -14.18 -3.52 5.42
C PHE A 162 -15.26 -2.44 5.50
N GLU A 163 -14.79 -1.20 5.64
CA GLU A 163 -15.55 0.01 5.37
C GLU A 163 -15.02 0.64 4.08
N SER A 164 -15.88 1.32 3.32
CA SER A 164 -15.44 2.05 2.14
C SER A 164 -15.03 3.47 2.53
N VAL A 165 -13.86 3.90 2.05
CA VAL A 165 -13.32 5.25 2.25
C VAL A 165 -12.89 5.84 0.93
N ASP A 166 -12.97 7.16 0.85
CA ASP A 166 -12.38 7.89 -0.27
C ASP A 166 -10.97 8.35 0.10
N LEU A 167 -10.05 8.31 -0.87
CA LEU A 167 -8.70 8.84 -0.72
C LEU A 167 -8.53 10.08 -1.60
N GLY A 168 -8.08 11.19 -1.02
CA GLY A 168 -7.71 12.41 -1.73
C GLY A 168 -6.20 12.67 -1.62
N PHE A 169 -5.56 12.92 -2.75
CA PHE A 169 -4.12 13.24 -2.80
C PHE A 169 -3.90 14.73 -2.96
N SER A 170 -3.17 15.37 -2.04
CA SER A 170 -2.64 16.72 -2.19
C SER A 170 -1.12 16.69 -2.28
N ALA A 171 -0.49 17.83 -2.56
CA ALA A 171 0.97 17.97 -2.55
C ALA A 171 1.59 17.67 -1.17
N ASP A 172 0.85 17.93 -0.08
CA ASP A 172 1.40 17.86 1.29
C ASP A 172 0.88 16.66 2.09
N ASN A 173 -0.29 16.12 1.73
CA ASN A 173 -0.97 15.10 2.52
C ASN A 173 -1.82 14.13 1.69
N LEU A 174 -2.08 12.97 2.29
CA LEU A 174 -3.07 11.99 1.87
C LEU A 174 -4.26 12.08 2.83
N LEU A 175 -5.44 12.43 2.31
CA LEU A 175 -6.67 12.51 3.08
C LEU A 175 -7.50 11.23 2.90
N LEU A 176 -7.87 10.60 4.01
CA LEU A 176 -8.80 9.48 4.05
C LEU A 176 -10.14 9.99 4.58
N VAL A 177 -11.23 9.74 3.85
CA VAL A 177 -12.56 10.25 4.20
C VAL A 177 -13.56 9.10 4.29
N LYS A 178 -14.15 8.92 5.47
CA LYS A 178 -15.34 8.10 5.67
C LYS A 178 -16.58 8.97 5.46
N LEU A 179 -17.23 8.80 4.31
CA LEU A 179 -18.37 9.65 3.92
C LEU A 179 -19.61 9.44 4.78
N ALA A 180 -19.92 8.19 5.16
CA ALA A 180 -21.06 7.87 6.02
C ALA A 180 -20.67 6.86 7.09
N LYS A 181 -21.23 7.00 8.30
CA LYS A 181 -21.14 5.95 9.33
C LYS A 181 -21.81 4.71 8.76
N GLY A 182 -21.06 3.61 8.69
CA GLY A 182 -21.52 2.34 8.15
C GLY A 182 -22.92 2.00 8.63
N GLY A 183 -23.90 2.15 7.74
CA GLY A 183 -25.21 1.56 7.95
C GLY A 183 -25.00 0.06 7.88
N GLY A 184 -25.11 -0.64 9.01
CA GLY A 184 -25.11 -2.10 9.03
C GLY A 184 -26.12 -2.67 8.04
N LEU A 185 -26.11 -3.99 7.83
CA LEU A 185 -26.85 -4.77 6.81
C LEU A 185 -28.36 -4.45 6.60
N PHE A 186 -28.97 -3.54 7.36
CA PHE A 186 -30.36 -3.08 7.29
C PHE A 186 -30.53 -1.54 7.16
N GLY A 187 -29.45 -0.75 7.04
CA GLY A 187 -29.47 0.72 6.98
C GLY A 187 -29.58 1.30 5.56
N GLY A 188 -30.60 0.90 4.79
CA GLY A 188 -30.74 1.22 3.35
C GLY A 188 -30.94 2.69 2.95
N GLY A 189 -30.80 3.65 3.89
CA GLY A 189 -30.96 5.08 3.64
C GLY A 189 -29.65 5.86 3.53
N ALA A 190 -28.57 5.41 4.17
CA ALA A 190 -27.30 6.13 4.20
C ALA A 190 -26.48 5.93 2.92
N SER A 191 -26.48 4.74 2.35
CA SER A 191 -25.75 4.42 1.11
C SER A 191 -26.22 5.21 -0.11
N LYS A 192 -27.51 5.58 -0.17
CA LYS A 192 -28.08 6.38 -1.27
C LYS A 192 -27.59 7.84 -1.27
N LYS A 193 -27.12 8.33 -0.14
CA LYS A 193 -26.61 9.70 0.02
C LYS A 193 -25.10 9.80 -0.14
N VAL A 194 -24.38 8.67 -0.25
CA VAL A 194 -22.92 8.66 -0.37
C VAL A 194 -22.42 9.50 -1.55
N PRO A 195 -23.00 9.42 -2.77
CA PRO A 195 -22.57 10.28 -3.87
C PRO A 195 -22.79 11.77 -3.62
N GLU A 196 -23.91 12.13 -2.98
CA GLU A 196 -24.22 13.53 -2.63
C GLU A 196 -23.25 14.07 -1.56
N ILE A 197 -22.93 13.25 -0.55
CA ILE A 197 -21.96 13.62 0.50
C ILE A 197 -20.56 13.72 -0.10
N ARG A 198 -20.18 12.82 -1.03
CA ARG A 198 -18.90 12.87 -1.76
C ARG A 198 -18.74 14.19 -2.49
N GLU A 199 -19.77 14.61 -3.23
CA GLU A 199 -19.78 15.89 -3.93
C GLU A 199 -19.68 17.07 -2.95
N GLN A 200 -20.40 17.03 -1.82
CA GLN A 200 -20.32 18.06 -0.78
C GLN A 200 -18.93 18.14 -0.12
N VAL A 201 -18.29 17.00 0.14
CA VAL A 201 -16.92 16.94 0.69
C VAL A 201 -15.93 17.55 -0.28
N ARG A 202 -16.00 17.18 -1.57
CA ARG A 202 -15.10 17.72 -2.60
C ARG A 202 -15.33 19.21 -2.82
N GLY A 203 -16.58 19.64 -2.96
CA GLY A 203 -16.93 21.06 -3.08
C GLY A 203 -16.47 21.88 -1.87
N HIS A 204 -16.62 21.36 -0.65
CA HIS A 204 -16.09 22.04 0.56
C HIS A 204 -14.57 22.19 0.52
N LEU A 205 -13.84 21.15 0.07
CA LEU A 205 -12.37 21.21 -0.02
C LEU A 205 -11.90 22.16 -1.13
N GLU A 206 -12.66 22.30 -2.21
CA GLU A 206 -12.38 23.25 -3.29
C GLU A 206 -12.65 24.70 -2.85
N ASP A 207 -13.78 24.94 -2.17
CA ASP A 207 -14.22 26.27 -1.73
C ASP A 207 -13.43 26.79 -0.51
N VAL A 208 -13.29 25.95 0.52
CA VAL A 208 -12.73 26.35 1.83
C VAL A 208 -11.24 26.06 1.93
N ARG A 209 -10.72 25.12 1.11
CA ARG A 209 -9.31 24.67 1.14
C ARG A 209 -8.83 24.24 2.52
N SER A 210 -9.74 23.76 3.37
CA SER A 210 -9.45 23.26 4.72
C SER A 210 -10.36 22.09 5.05
N THR A 211 -9.87 21.21 5.93
CA THR A 211 -10.65 20.12 6.53
C THR A 211 -11.58 20.61 7.66
N ASP A 212 -11.50 21.89 8.03
CA ASP A 212 -12.36 22.47 9.05
C ASP A 212 -13.83 22.47 8.60
N GLY A 213 -14.70 21.80 9.37
CA GLY A 213 -16.12 21.70 9.06
C GLY A 213 -16.47 20.73 7.92
N LEU A 214 -15.53 19.84 7.54
CA LEU A 214 -15.75 18.87 6.46
C LEU A 214 -17.04 18.06 6.68
N PRO A 215 -17.95 17.98 5.69
CA PRO A 215 -19.23 17.28 5.82
C PRO A 215 -19.08 15.74 5.70
N ALA A 216 -18.04 15.18 6.32
CA ALA A 216 -17.76 13.75 6.38
C ALA A 216 -18.08 13.19 7.77
N SER A 217 -18.24 11.86 7.85
CA SER A 217 -18.49 11.22 9.15
C SER A 217 -17.24 11.10 10.02
N GLU A 218 -16.09 10.87 9.39
CA GLU A 218 -14.76 10.79 9.99
C GLU A 218 -13.73 11.02 8.87
N PHE A 219 -12.59 11.62 9.19
CA PHE A 219 -11.49 11.78 8.25
C PHE A 219 -10.14 11.70 8.98
N VAL A 220 -9.11 11.28 8.25
CA VAL A 220 -7.73 11.19 8.71
C VAL A 220 -6.84 11.84 7.67
N SER A 221 -5.99 12.78 8.08
CA SER A 221 -4.99 13.40 7.20
C SER A 221 -3.61 12.86 7.56
N LEU A 222 -2.94 12.25 6.58
CA LEU A 222 -1.58 11.75 6.71
C LEU A 222 -0.64 12.73 6.00
N SER A 223 0.30 13.33 6.72
CA SER A 223 1.34 14.15 6.08
C SER A 223 2.22 13.31 5.15
N GLY A 224 2.92 13.96 4.22
CA GLY A 224 3.90 13.29 3.36
C GLY A 224 4.95 12.49 4.16
N GLU A 225 5.41 13.01 5.31
CA GLU A 225 6.32 12.29 6.21
C GLU A 225 5.69 10.99 6.75
N LEU A 226 4.42 11.01 7.15
CA LEU A 226 3.72 9.80 7.59
C LEU A 226 3.47 8.83 6.43
N CYS A 227 3.26 9.33 5.21
CA CYS A 227 3.12 8.49 4.02
C CYS A 227 4.38 7.64 3.76
N GLN A 228 5.58 8.13 4.12
CA GLN A 228 6.82 7.34 4.04
C GLN A 228 6.84 6.12 4.97
N SER A 229 5.93 6.06 5.95
CA SER A 229 5.77 4.91 6.84
C SER A 229 4.73 3.87 6.37
N LEU A 230 4.05 4.14 5.24
CA LEU A 230 3.18 3.15 4.59
C LEU A 230 3.98 1.91 4.21
N ARG A 231 3.40 0.73 4.40
CA ARG A 231 4.05 -0.55 4.06
C ARG A 231 3.07 -1.49 3.41
N VAL A 232 3.50 -2.15 2.33
CA VAL A 232 2.74 -3.28 1.79
C VAL A 232 2.93 -4.47 2.73
N VAL A 233 1.83 -5.06 3.18
CA VAL A 233 1.80 -6.21 4.10
C VAL A 233 1.25 -7.48 3.45
N GLN A 234 0.63 -7.33 2.28
CA GLN A 234 0.20 -8.41 1.40
C GLN A 234 0.35 -7.92 -0.06
N PRO A 235 1.05 -8.64 -0.96
CA PRO A 235 1.77 -9.90 -0.72
C PRO A 235 2.93 -9.75 0.26
N ALA A 236 3.46 -10.88 0.73
CA ALA A 236 4.72 -10.91 1.45
C ALA A 236 5.71 -11.81 0.68
N PRO A 237 6.96 -11.38 0.48
CA PRO A 237 7.93 -12.15 -0.29
C PRO A 237 8.25 -13.49 0.37
N TYR A 238 8.27 -13.50 1.72
CA TYR A 238 8.46 -14.70 2.51
C TYR A 238 7.39 -14.82 3.59
N ALA A 239 6.87 -16.03 3.80
CA ALA A 239 5.82 -16.30 4.77
C ALA A 239 6.21 -15.90 6.21
N HIS A 240 7.49 -15.95 6.56
CA HIS A 240 7.98 -15.59 7.90
C HIS A 240 8.10 -14.07 8.14
N GLU A 241 8.16 -13.27 7.07
CA GLU A 241 8.17 -11.80 7.15
C GLU A 241 6.75 -11.22 7.12
N SER A 242 5.78 -12.02 6.65
CA SER A 242 4.38 -11.65 6.61
C SER A 242 3.80 -11.51 8.02
N MET A 243 3.12 -10.38 8.27
CA MET A 243 2.26 -10.21 9.46
C MET A 243 1.17 -11.28 9.56
N PHE A 244 0.86 -11.96 8.46
CA PHE A 244 -0.22 -12.94 8.35
C PHE A 244 0.30 -14.36 8.04
N ALA A 245 1.59 -14.63 8.28
CA ALA A 245 2.23 -15.92 8.00
C ALA A 245 2.11 -16.38 6.53
N GLY A 246 2.06 -15.42 5.59
CA GLY A 246 1.93 -15.68 4.15
C GLY A 246 0.49 -16.00 3.71
N ILE A 247 -0.50 -15.84 4.60
CA ILE A 247 -1.91 -16.10 4.29
C ILE A 247 -2.55 -14.83 3.71
N GLU A 248 -3.24 -14.99 2.59
CA GLU A 248 -3.97 -13.92 1.92
C GLU A 248 -5.30 -13.61 2.63
N VAL A 249 -5.22 -12.92 3.77
CA VAL A 249 -6.39 -12.62 4.61
C VAL A 249 -7.33 -11.57 3.98
N PHE A 250 -6.80 -10.67 3.15
CA PHE A 250 -7.56 -9.59 2.50
C PHE A 250 -8.24 -10.01 1.18
N GLY A 251 -8.00 -11.22 0.72
CA GLY A 251 -8.41 -11.70 -0.59
C GLY A 251 -7.23 -12.16 -1.43
N VAL A 252 -7.40 -13.26 -2.15
CA VAL A 252 -6.45 -13.72 -3.17
C VAL A 252 -6.26 -12.63 -4.23
N GLY A 253 -5.00 -12.33 -4.57
CA GLY A 253 -4.69 -11.31 -5.58
C GLY A 253 -5.01 -9.87 -5.17
N ARG A 254 -5.31 -9.60 -3.89
CA ARG A 254 -5.45 -8.23 -3.36
C ARG A 254 -4.16 -7.76 -2.70
N ILE A 255 -3.91 -6.46 -2.81
CA ILE A 255 -2.73 -5.81 -2.27
C ILE A 255 -3.16 -5.03 -1.02
N ALA A 256 -2.56 -5.30 0.12
CA ALA A 256 -2.89 -4.66 1.38
C ALA A 256 -1.75 -3.76 1.85
N VAL A 257 -2.08 -2.51 2.16
CA VAL A 257 -1.17 -1.48 2.64
C VAL A 257 -1.54 -1.14 4.08
N ARG A 258 -0.58 -1.21 4.98
CA ARG A 258 -0.74 -0.79 6.37
C ARG A 258 -0.61 0.72 6.48
N LEU A 259 -1.56 1.35 7.18
CA LEU A 259 -1.52 2.77 7.51
C LEU A 259 -0.57 3.04 8.70
N PRO A 260 -0.05 4.28 8.84
CA PRO A 260 0.80 4.65 9.97
C PRO A 260 0.09 4.40 11.31
N GLU A 261 0.85 4.04 12.33
CA GLU A 261 0.28 3.76 13.66
C GLU A 261 -0.30 5.03 14.29
N ASP A 262 -1.58 4.98 14.64
CA ASP A 262 -2.19 5.98 15.52
C ASP A 262 -2.05 5.53 16.98
N SER A 263 -1.26 6.27 17.76
CA SER A 263 -1.05 6.04 19.19
C SER A 263 -2.34 6.02 20.02
N GLY A 264 -3.44 6.60 19.52
CA GLY A 264 -4.75 6.58 20.17
C GLY A 264 -5.61 5.36 19.84
N SER A 265 -5.30 4.62 18.77
CA SER A 265 -6.12 3.51 18.29
C SER A 265 -5.71 2.17 18.90
N LYS A 266 -6.71 1.32 19.15
CA LYS A 266 -6.50 -0.09 19.52
C LYS A 266 -6.49 -1.02 18.31
N THR A 267 -6.83 -0.50 17.14
CA THR A 267 -6.86 -1.24 15.88
C THR A 267 -5.65 -0.90 15.03
N ILE A 268 -5.26 -1.84 14.17
CA ILE A 268 -4.34 -1.61 13.08
C ILE A 268 -5.16 -1.43 11.82
N ASP A 269 -4.92 -0.33 11.12
CA ASP A 269 -5.70 0.03 9.96
C ASP A 269 -4.94 -0.31 8.67
N PHE A 270 -5.67 -0.91 7.72
CA PHE A 270 -5.14 -1.33 6.42
C PHE A 270 -6.06 -0.85 5.30
N LEU A 271 -5.48 -0.55 4.15
CA LEU A 271 -6.20 -0.34 2.90
C LEU A 271 -5.95 -1.54 1.98
N SER A 272 -6.98 -2.06 1.32
CA SER A 272 -6.81 -3.08 0.28
C SER A 272 -7.24 -2.61 -1.10
N PHE A 273 -6.43 -2.96 -2.09
CA PHE A 273 -6.52 -2.47 -3.46
C PHE A 273 -6.55 -3.63 -4.46
N SER A 274 -7.22 -3.42 -5.59
CA SER A 274 -6.96 -4.17 -6.82
C SER A 274 -5.61 -3.77 -7.42
N LEU A 275 -5.17 -4.48 -8.47
CA LEU A 275 -3.90 -4.18 -9.14
C LEU A 275 -3.88 -2.79 -9.76
N SER A 276 -4.94 -2.42 -10.50
CA SER A 276 -5.08 -1.12 -11.16
C SER A 276 -5.15 0.04 -10.16
N GLU A 277 -5.91 -0.12 -9.07
CA GLU A 277 -5.96 0.84 -7.98
C GLU A 277 -4.58 1.01 -7.33
N PHE A 278 -3.88 -0.09 -7.04
CA PHE A 278 -2.57 -0.03 -6.42
C PHE A 278 -1.51 0.61 -7.32
N ARG A 279 -1.52 0.34 -8.63
CA ARG A 279 -0.60 0.99 -9.58
C ARG A 279 -0.84 2.50 -9.66
N ARG A 280 -2.10 2.93 -9.62
CA ARG A 280 -2.44 4.37 -9.52
C ARG A 280 -1.93 4.97 -8.21
N LEU A 281 -2.15 4.28 -7.09
CA LEU A 281 -1.62 4.69 -5.78
C LEU A 281 -0.10 4.85 -5.82
N SER A 282 0.63 3.81 -6.28
CA SER A 282 2.10 3.83 -6.33
C SER A 282 2.64 5.00 -7.17
N ARG A 283 2.03 5.30 -8.32
CA ARG A 283 2.44 6.44 -9.14
C ARG A 283 2.25 7.77 -8.40
N ARG A 284 1.12 7.95 -7.70
CA ARG A 284 0.87 9.17 -6.92
C ARG A 284 1.77 9.31 -5.70
N LEU A 285 2.10 8.20 -5.04
CA LEU A 285 3.06 8.22 -3.95
C LEU A 285 4.47 8.60 -4.43
N GLU A 286 4.85 8.17 -5.63
CA GLU A 286 6.11 8.57 -6.27
C GLU A 286 6.11 10.05 -6.66
N GLU A 287 5.07 10.52 -7.34
CA GLU A 287 4.96 11.90 -7.84
C GLU A 287 4.86 12.94 -6.71
N LEU A 288 4.12 12.67 -5.64
CA LEU A 288 3.80 13.65 -4.60
C LEU A 288 4.68 13.53 -3.35
N PHE A 289 5.14 12.32 -3.03
CA PHE A 289 5.87 12.06 -1.79
C PHE A 289 7.26 11.43 -2.00
N GLU A 290 7.70 11.33 -3.26
CA GLU A 290 9.00 10.77 -3.66
C GLU A 290 9.18 9.29 -3.25
N ILE A 291 8.09 8.55 -3.05
CA ILE A 291 8.11 7.13 -2.69
C ILE A 291 8.16 6.28 -3.96
N THR A 292 9.36 6.06 -4.48
CA THR A 292 9.59 5.33 -5.75
C THR A 292 9.28 3.84 -5.64
N ALA A 293 8.68 3.26 -6.68
CA ALA A 293 8.46 1.82 -6.84
C ALA A 293 7.78 1.13 -5.63
N PHE A 294 6.82 1.80 -5.00
CA PHE A 294 6.12 1.32 -3.82
C PHE A 294 5.48 -0.06 -4.05
N GLY A 295 5.97 -1.09 -3.35
CA GLY A 295 5.48 -2.48 -3.43
C GLY A 295 6.22 -3.38 -4.43
N ALA A 296 7.16 -2.85 -5.22
CA ALA A 296 7.97 -3.68 -6.12
C ALA A 296 8.88 -4.65 -5.36
N ASP A 297 9.36 -4.23 -4.18
CA ASP A 297 10.22 -5.01 -3.27
C ASP A 297 9.54 -6.26 -2.71
N VAL A 298 8.20 -6.26 -2.62
CA VAL A 298 7.41 -7.40 -2.17
C VAL A 298 6.76 -8.19 -3.31
N GLY A 299 7.14 -7.90 -4.56
CA GLY A 299 6.70 -8.66 -5.74
C GLY A 299 5.33 -8.26 -6.29
N VAL A 300 4.85 -7.03 -6.02
CA VAL A 300 3.67 -6.50 -6.72
C VAL A 300 4.06 -6.05 -8.13
N PRO A 301 3.37 -6.51 -9.19
CA PRO A 301 3.72 -6.13 -10.56
C PRO A 301 3.26 -4.70 -10.88
N LEU A 302 4.18 -3.74 -10.86
CA LEU A 302 3.87 -2.33 -11.17
C LEU A 302 3.59 -2.05 -12.66
N LYS A 303 4.02 -2.96 -13.54
CA LYS A 303 3.77 -2.93 -14.98
C LYS A 303 3.30 -4.30 -15.45
N ASP A 304 2.60 -4.32 -16.58
CA ASP A 304 2.20 -5.58 -17.19
C ASP A 304 3.42 -6.32 -17.73
N THR A 305 3.52 -7.61 -17.38
CA THR A 305 4.56 -8.50 -17.88
C THR A 305 3.87 -9.56 -18.72
N LEU A 306 4.08 -9.48 -20.04
CA LEU A 306 3.49 -10.38 -21.02
C LEU A 306 4.60 -11.22 -21.66
N ASN A 307 4.36 -12.52 -21.75
CA ASN A 307 5.25 -13.48 -22.36
C ASN A 307 4.63 -14.02 -23.64
N GLU A 308 5.30 -13.83 -24.77
CA GLU A 308 4.89 -14.45 -26.02
C GLU A 308 5.30 -15.94 -26.03
N LEU A 309 4.31 -16.81 -26.23
CA LEU A 309 4.52 -18.27 -26.26
C LEU A 309 3.90 -18.89 -27.51
N THR A 310 4.69 -19.67 -28.25
CA THR A 310 4.23 -20.38 -29.44
C THR A 310 3.71 -21.79 -29.10
N CYS A 311 2.59 -22.17 -29.70
CA CYS A 311 2.02 -23.50 -29.55
C CYS A 311 2.88 -24.57 -30.26
N HIS A 312 3.17 -25.68 -29.58
CA HIS A 312 3.95 -26.77 -30.17
C HIS A 312 3.30 -27.44 -31.40
N TYR A 313 1.96 -27.48 -31.44
CA TYR A 313 1.22 -28.18 -32.49
C TYR A 313 0.87 -27.29 -33.68
N ASN A 314 0.99 -25.97 -33.52
CA ASN A 314 0.79 -25.01 -34.58
C ASN A 314 1.73 -23.83 -34.36
N GLU A 315 2.83 -23.80 -35.12
CA GLU A 315 3.86 -22.76 -35.02
C GLU A 315 3.32 -21.38 -35.41
N GLU A 316 2.21 -21.32 -36.17
CA GLU A 316 1.51 -20.07 -36.50
C GLU A 316 0.64 -19.54 -35.35
N THR A 317 0.43 -20.32 -34.29
CA THR A 317 -0.34 -19.89 -33.12
C THR A 317 0.59 -19.42 -32.00
N THR A 318 0.72 -18.09 -31.89
CA THR A 318 1.34 -17.42 -30.75
C THR A 318 0.27 -16.93 -29.77
N MET A 319 0.61 -16.89 -28.49
CA MET A 319 -0.26 -16.45 -27.39
C MET A 319 0.52 -15.46 -26.54
N MET A 320 -0.12 -14.36 -26.16
CA MET A 320 0.42 -13.40 -25.19
C MET A 320 -0.08 -13.77 -23.81
N VAL A 321 0.81 -14.33 -22.99
CA VAL A 321 0.45 -14.88 -21.69
C VAL A 321 0.87 -13.93 -20.58
N VAL A 322 -0.04 -13.66 -19.66
CA VAL A 322 0.21 -12.81 -18.49
C VAL A 322 0.79 -13.62 -17.33
N ASP A 323 1.77 -13.05 -16.63
CA ASP A 323 2.24 -13.57 -15.34
C ASP A 323 1.37 -13.07 -14.17
N HIS A 324 1.51 -13.66 -12.99
CA HIS A 324 0.79 -13.24 -11.77
C HIS A 324 -0.74 -13.11 -11.93
N VAL A 325 -1.34 -14.08 -12.61
CA VAL A 325 -2.77 -14.16 -12.99
C VAL A 325 -3.75 -13.77 -11.87
N ALA A 326 -3.45 -14.17 -10.62
CA ALA A 326 -4.32 -13.90 -9.47
C ALA A 326 -4.64 -12.41 -9.27
N TYR A 327 -3.70 -11.50 -9.57
CA TYR A 327 -3.96 -10.05 -9.46
C TYR A 327 -4.96 -9.56 -10.51
N TYR A 328 -4.88 -10.10 -11.72
CA TYR A 328 -5.76 -9.72 -12.83
C TYR A 328 -7.15 -10.33 -12.64
N GLU A 329 -7.26 -11.56 -12.13
CA GLU A 329 -8.56 -12.17 -11.79
C GLU A 329 -9.27 -11.43 -10.64
N ALA A 330 -8.52 -10.84 -9.71
CA ALA A 330 -9.05 -10.08 -8.58
C ALA A 330 -9.38 -8.62 -8.91
N ASP A 331 -9.12 -8.17 -10.14
CA ASP A 331 -9.29 -6.79 -10.60
C ASP A 331 -10.37 -6.71 -11.69
N GLU A 332 -11.47 -6.03 -11.39
CA GLU A 332 -12.62 -5.87 -12.29
C GLU A 332 -12.29 -5.06 -13.56
N ALA A 333 -11.15 -4.35 -13.58
CA ALA A 333 -10.66 -3.66 -14.76
C ALA A 333 -10.11 -4.60 -15.85
N TYR A 334 -9.94 -5.89 -15.55
CA TYR A 334 -9.36 -6.87 -16.46
C TYR A 334 -10.29 -8.09 -16.66
N GLU A 335 -10.31 -8.60 -17.88
CA GLU A 335 -10.90 -9.90 -18.22
C GLU A 335 -9.75 -10.88 -18.49
N VAL A 336 -9.76 -12.01 -17.79
CA VAL A 336 -8.71 -13.04 -17.87
C VAL A 336 -9.27 -14.26 -18.57
N THR A 337 -8.66 -14.65 -19.70
CA THR A 337 -9.10 -15.79 -20.50
C THR A 337 -8.01 -16.85 -20.58
N ARG A 338 -8.40 -18.11 -20.39
CA ARG A 338 -7.47 -19.24 -20.53
C ARG A 338 -7.20 -19.53 -22.01
N VAL A 339 -5.96 -19.36 -22.44
CA VAL A 339 -5.52 -19.57 -23.83
C VAL A 339 -4.76 -20.86 -24.07
N GLY A 340 -4.20 -21.46 -23.02
CA GLY A 340 -3.44 -22.68 -23.18
C GLY A 340 -3.02 -23.34 -21.88
N CYS A 341 -2.02 -24.20 -21.98
CA CYS A 341 -1.40 -24.88 -20.86
C CYS A 341 0.07 -25.20 -21.12
N ARG A 342 0.86 -25.23 -20.03
CA ARG A 342 2.27 -25.57 -20.03
C ARG A 342 2.48 -26.90 -19.31
N CYS A 343 3.21 -27.81 -19.95
CA CYS A 343 3.55 -29.08 -19.32
C CYS A 343 4.58 -28.84 -18.18
N GLU A 344 4.26 -29.32 -16.97
CA GLU A 344 5.10 -29.22 -15.78
C GLU A 344 6.46 -29.91 -15.95
N GLY A 345 6.49 -31.06 -16.63
CA GLY A 345 7.70 -31.87 -16.74
C GLY A 345 8.72 -31.41 -17.79
N CYS A 346 8.28 -30.74 -18.87
CA CYS A 346 9.17 -30.36 -19.98
C CYS A 346 8.90 -28.99 -20.61
N GLY A 347 7.98 -28.20 -20.05
CA GLY A 347 7.65 -26.86 -20.53
C GLY A 347 6.90 -26.81 -21.85
N LEU A 348 6.42 -27.95 -22.38
CA LEU A 348 5.65 -27.98 -23.64
C LEU A 348 4.43 -27.06 -23.57
N ILE A 349 4.33 -26.11 -24.50
CA ILE A 349 3.20 -25.20 -24.62
C ILE A 349 2.16 -25.76 -25.59
N VAL A 350 0.92 -25.80 -25.15
CA VAL A 350 -0.22 -26.27 -25.94
C VAL A 350 -1.37 -25.27 -25.80
N SER A 351 -1.79 -24.67 -26.92
CA SER A 351 -2.98 -23.81 -26.96
C SER A 351 -4.27 -24.59 -26.64
N GLU A 352 -5.32 -23.92 -26.20
CA GLU A 352 -6.59 -24.57 -25.87
C GLU A 352 -7.21 -25.29 -27.08
N ASP A 353 -7.01 -24.77 -28.29
CA ASP A 353 -7.51 -25.41 -29.51
C ASP A 353 -6.72 -26.66 -29.88
N ALA A 354 -5.38 -26.61 -29.76
CA ALA A 354 -4.54 -27.79 -29.93
C ALA A 354 -4.87 -28.85 -28.86
N ARG A 355 -5.08 -28.44 -27.61
CA ARG A 355 -5.49 -29.33 -26.50
C ARG A 355 -6.80 -30.04 -26.82
N LYS A 356 -7.81 -29.32 -27.32
CA LYS A 356 -9.11 -29.90 -27.72
C LYS A 356 -8.95 -30.88 -28.89
N LYS A 357 -8.16 -30.52 -29.92
CA LYS A 357 -7.91 -31.34 -31.11
C LYS A 357 -7.19 -32.65 -30.77
N GLU A 358 -6.13 -32.57 -29.97
CA GLU A 358 -5.31 -33.70 -29.53
C GLU A 358 -5.91 -34.44 -28.31
N LYS A 359 -7.04 -33.96 -27.79
CA LYS A 359 -7.78 -34.53 -26.64
C LYS A 359 -6.93 -34.66 -25.37
N ILE A 360 -5.95 -33.78 -25.19
CA ILE A 360 -5.10 -33.77 -24.00
C ILE A 360 -5.96 -33.35 -22.80
N GLY A 361 -6.08 -34.23 -21.80
CA GLY A 361 -6.96 -34.01 -20.64
C GLY A 361 -8.46 -34.13 -20.92
N GLY A 362 -8.84 -34.69 -22.07
CA GLY A 362 -10.24 -34.87 -22.49
C GLY A 362 -10.88 -33.60 -23.08
N LYS A 363 -12.14 -33.70 -23.51
CA LYS A 363 -12.84 -32.60 -24.22
C LYS A 363 -12.94 -31.31 -23.41
N SER A 364 -13.19 -31.43 -22.10
CA SER A 364 -13.39 -30.31 -21.19
C SER A 364 -12.12 -29.86 -20.45
N GLY A 365 -10.98 -30.52 -20.65
CA GLY A 365 -9.73 -30.18 -19.95
C GLY A 365 -9.65 -30.62 -18.48
N LYS A 366 -10.74 -31.10 -17.87
CA LYS A 366 -10.77 -31.55 -16.46
C LYS A 366 -9.75 -32.66 -16.12
N GLY A 367 -9.29 -33.41 -17.12
CA GLY A 367 -8.30 -34.48 -16.95
C GLY A 367 -6.85 -34.05 -17.20
N LEU A 368 -6.58 -32.76 -17.42
CA LEU A 368 -5.27 -32.27 -17.87
C LEU A 368 -4.14 -32.64 -16.91
N ALA A 369 -4.31 -32.41 -15.61
CA ALA A 369 -3.32 -32.75 -14.57
C ALA A 369 -2.85 -34.21 -14.61
N LYS A 370 -3.71 -35.13 -15.05
CA LYS A 370 -3.43 -36.57 -15.12
C LYS A 370 -3.08 -37.05 -16.54
N ALA A 371 -3.21 -36.19 -17.54
CA ALA A 371 -2.90 -36.54 -18.93
C ALA A 371 -1.40 -36.82 -19.10
N VAL A 372 -1.05 -37.65 -20.07
CA VAL A 372 0.35 -37.95 -20.40
C VAL A 372 0.84 -36.91 -21.40
N CYS A 373 1.97 -36.26 -21.09
CA CYS A 373 2.61 -35.33 -22.00
C CYS A 373 3.09 -36.05 -23.28
N PRO A 374 2.75 -35.54 -24.47
CA PRO A 374 3.14 -36.17 -25.74
C PRO A 374 4.66 -36.16 -25.94
N LYS A 375 5.36 -35.12 -25.46
CA LYS A 375 6.82 -34.94 -25.58
C LYS A 375 7.61 -35.76 -24.56
N CYS A 376 7.34 -35.59 -23.27
CA CYS A 376 8.17 -36.19 -22.21
C CYS A 376 7.58 -37.43 -21.53
N LYS A 377 6.36 -37.86 -21.90
CA LYS A 377 5.65 -39.03 -21.35
C LYS A 377 5.37 -39.00 -19.84
N ARG A 378 5.72 -37.92 -19.13
CA ARG A 378 5.33 -37.67 -17.74
C ARG A 378 3.89 -37.12 -17.66
N ARG A 379 3.35 -36.99 -16.45
CA ARG A 379 2.07 -36.30 -16.24
C ARG A 379 2.19 -34.85 -16.70
N PHE A 380 1.14 -34.34 -17.33
CA PHE A 380 1.15 -33.00 -17.92
C PHE A 380 1.21 -31.91 -16.84
N GLY A 381 0.51 -32.09 -15.72
CA GLY A 381 0.40 -31.10 -14.64
C GLY A 381 -0.75 -30.12 -14.86
N ASP A 382 -0.91 -29.16 -13.94
CA ASP A 382 -1.99 -28.17 -13.92
C ASP A 382 -1.45 -26.74 -13.97
N ASN A 383 -0.80 -26.39 -15.09
CA ASN A 383 -0.29 -25.03 -15.33
C ASN A 383 -1.05 -24.40 -16.50
N PRO A 384 -2.26 -23.88 -16.28
CA PRO A 384 -2.97 -23.10 -17.29
C PRO A 384 -2.21 -21.82 -17.65
N LEU A 385 -2.36 -21.39 -18.90
CA LEU A 385 -1.82 -20.13 -19.41
C LEU A 385 -3.00 -19.21 -19.71
N PHE A 386 -2.88 -17.95 -19.34
CA PHE A 386 -3.95 -16.97 -19.45
C PHE A 386 -3.49 -15.74 -20.23
N GLU A 387 -4.38 -15.20 -21.03
CA GLU A 387 -4.27 -13.85 -21.57
C GLU A 387 -5.13 -12.91 -20.71
N MET A 388 -4.82 -11.61 -20.77
CA MET A 388 -5.65 -10.58 -20.16
C MET A 388 -6.02 -9.52 -21.20
N SER A 389 -7.23 -9.00 -21.10
CA SER A 389 -7.68 -7.80 -21.82
C SER A 389 -8.24 -6.81 -20.82
N ARG A 390 -8.00 -5.51 -21.03
CA ARG A 390 -8.64 -4.48 -20.21
C ARG A 390 -10.10 -4.39 -20.59
N VAL A 391 -10.97 -4.32 -19.59
CA VAL A 391 -12.40 -4.07 -19.75
C VAL A 391 -12.56 -2.55 -19.93
N ASP A 392 -11.98 -2.01 -21.00
CA ASP A 392 -12.10 -0.58 -21.28
C ASP A 392 -13.56 -0.30 -21.66
N GLY A 393 -14.26 0.42 -20.79
CA GLY A 393 -15.41 1.20 -21.18
C GLY A 393 -14.94 2.26 -22.18
N GLU A 394 -14.99 1.92 -23.46
CA GLU A 394 -14.69 2.77 -24.63
C GLU A 394 -13.21 3.18 -24.78
N GLY A 395 -12.58 2.63 -25.82
CA GLY A 395 -11.16 2.77 -26.10
C GLY A 395 -10.65 4.20 -26.22
N GLN A 396 -9.61 4.50 -25.45
CA GLN A 396 -8.51 5.33 -25.90
C GLN A 396 -7.32 4.41 -26.12
N GLY A 397 -6.97 4.22 -27.38
CA GLY A 397 -5.73 3.56 -27.76
C GLY A 397 -4.57 4.43 -27.30
N ASP A 398 -4.06 4.14 -26.12
CA ASP A 398 -2.68 4.45 -25.78
C ASP A 398 -1.83 3.43 -26.54
N GLU A 399 -1.12 3.93 -27.56
CA GLU A 399 -0.10 3.20 -28.27
C GLU A 399 0.88 2.64 -27.24
N SER A 400 0.87 1.31 -27.12
CA SER A 400 1.91 0.61 -26.37
C SER A 400 3.22 0.86 -27.10
N ASP A 401 4.09 1.64 -26.46
CA ASP A 401 5.50 1.78 -26.79
C ASP A 401 6.18 0.42 -26.52
N VAL A 402 6.00 -0.49 -27.47
CA VAL A 402 6.77 -1.74 -27.56
C VAL A 402 8.11 -1.37 -28.18
N THR A 403 9.03 -0.88 -27.37
CA THR A 403 10.45 -0.81 -27.72
C THR A 403 11.02 -2.23 -27.75
N ALA A 404 10.70 -2.95 -28.81
CA ALA A 404 11.45 -4.13 -29.22
C ALA A 404 12.75 -3.65 -29.87
N GLU A 405 13.85 -3.64 -29.10
CA GLU A 405 15.19 -3.50 -29.66
C GLU A 405 15.54 -4.74 -30.48
N ALA A 406 15.14 -4.72 -31.75
CA ALA A 406 15.66 -5.60 -32.78
C ALA A 406 16.86 -4.91 -33.45
N GLY A 407 18.06 -5.35 -33.08
CA GLY A 407 19.27 -5.00 -33.80
C GLY A 407 19.17 -5.43 -35.27
N SER A 408 19.35 -4.46 -36.17
CA SER A 408 19.68 -4.72 -37.57
C SER A 408 20.97 -3.99 -37.90
N ASP A 409 21.99 -4.84 -38.00
CA ASP A 409 23.22 -4.69 -38.74
C ASP A 409 22.90 -4.36 -40.22
N GLU A 410 23.55 -3.36 -40.79
CA GLU A 410 24.03 -3.32 -42.19
C GLU A 410 24.63 -1.93 -42.50
N SER A 411 25.95 -1.83 -42.47
CA SER A 411 26.70 -0.74 -43.09
C SER A 411 28.08 -1.28 -43.47
N GLU A 412 28.17 -1.88 -44.65
CA GLU A 412 29.43 -2.09 -45.35
C GLU A 412 30.08 -0.73 -45.69
N PRO A 413 31.41 -0.64 -45.55
CA PRO A 413 32.18 0.09 -46.54
C PRO A 413 33.29 -0.78 -47.14
N GLU A 414 33.42 -0.63 -48.45
CA GLU A 414 34.37 -1.30 -49.34
C GLU A 414 35.83 -1.18 -48.89
N PRO A 415 36.68 -2.21 -49.13
CA PRO A 415 38.13 -2.06 -49.05
C PRO A 415 38.72 -1.73 -50.42
N GLU A 416 39.48 -0.64 -50.48
CA GLU A 416 40.38 -0.33 -51.59
C GLU A 416 41.55 -1.33 -51.69
N PRO A 417 42.16 -1.50 -52.89
CA PRO A 417 43.22 -2.45 -53.11
C PRO A 417 44.57 -1.82 -52.79
N ASP A 418 45.41 -2.50 -52.02
CA ASP A 418 46.84 -2.17 -52.04
C ASP A 418 47.73 -3.41 -52.06
N GLU A 419 48.62 -3.36 -53.04
CA GLU A 419 49.62 -4.32 -53.40
C GLU A 419 50.66 -4.44 -52.29
N ASN A 420 51.05 -5.66 -51.91
CA ASN A 420 52.46 -5.99 -51.72
C ASN A 420 52.63 -7.51 -51.58
N GLY A 421 53.30 -8.09 -52.57
CA GLY A 421 53.63 -9.50 -52.58
C GLY A 421 54.71 -9.87 -51.57
N ARG A 422 54.58 -11.09 -51.04
CA ARG A 422 55.72 -11.97 -50.74
C ARG A 422 55.24 -13.40 -50.45
N GLU A 423 55.41 -14.28 -51.43
CA GLU A 423 55.76 -15.69 -51.17
C GLU A 423 57.25 -15.75 -50.74
N PRO A 424 57.80 -16.87 -50.23
CA PRO A 424 57.21 -18.19 -49.90
C PRO A 424 57.55 -18.65 -48.46
N ASP A 425 57.04 -19.78 -47.99
CA ASP A 425 57.85 -21.01 -47.78
C ASP A 425 57.05 -22.14 -47.13
N ALA A 426 57.46 -23.35 -47.47
CA ALA A 426 56.96 -24.63 -47.01
C ALA A 426 57.60 -25.06 -45.68
N GLY A 427 57.00 -26.03 -45.01
CA GLY A 427 57.62 -26.79 -43.90
C GLY A 427 56.58 -27.26 -42.88
N GLU A 428 56.23 -28.54 -42.91
CA GLU A 428 56.57 -29.52 -41.86
C GLU A 428 55.71 -29.38 -40.59
N ALA A 429 54.75 -30.29 -40.37
CA ALA A 429 54.91 -31.62 -39.76
C ALA A 429 54.90 -31.56 -38.22
N ALA A 430 53.98 -32.36 -37.65
CA ALA A 430 53.98 -33.05 -36.36
C ALA A 430 54.54 -32.32 -35.12
N GLU A 431 53.77 -32.29 -34.03
CA GLU A 431 54.02 -33.17 -32.88
C GLU A 431 52.94 -33.04 -31.81
N THR A 432 52.72 -34.18 -31.16
CA THR A 432 51.91 -34.46 -29.98
C THR A 432 52.39 -33.67 -28.77
N ASN A 433 51.47 -33.30 -27.86
CA ASN A 433 51.81 -33.37 -26.45
C ASN A 433 50.59 -33.66 -25.58
N GLU A 434 50.61 -34.86 -25.01
CA GLU A 434 49.87 -35.24 -23.82
C GLU A 434 50.44 -34.46 -22.63
N THR A 435 49.61 -34.08 -21.66
CA THR A 435 50.11 -33.78 -20.32
C THR A 435 49.04 -34.13 -19.31
N GLU A 436 49.22 -35.33 -18.76
CA GLU A 436 48.69 -35.75 -17.48
C GLU A 436 49.25 -34.84 -16.37
N SER A 437 48.42 -34.50 -15.39
CA SER A 437 48.91 -34.11 -14.08
C SER A 437 47.92 -34.58 -13.02
N ASP A 438 48.20 -35.77 -12.51
CA ASP A 438 47.90 -36.20 -11.15
C ASP A 438 48.58 -35.26 -10.14
N SER A 439 47.85 -34.88 -9.09
CA SER A 439 48.44 -34.63 -7.77
C SER A 439 47.37 -34.74 -6.68
N ASP A 440 47.30 -35.95 -6.15
CA ASP A 440 47.18 -36.36 -4.75
C ASP A 440 47.12 -35.33 -3.60
N GLU A 441 46.44 -35.80 -2.55
CA GLU A 441 46.67 -35.61 -1.11
C GLU A 441 46.32 -34.28 -0.43
N ASN A 442 45.31 -34.32 0.45
CA ASN A 442 45.39 -34.09 1.92
C ASN A 442 43.94 -34.07 2.49
N ARG A 443 43.46 -35.11 3.19
CA ARG A 443 43.71 -35.53 4.58
C ARG A 443 42.99 -34.66 5.64
N ASP A 444 41.91 -35.25 6.15
CA ASP A 444 41.19 -35.11 7.44
C ASP A 444 42.08 -34.72 8.66
N PRO A 445 41.54 -34.13 9.77
CA PRO A 445 40.53 -34.80 10.61
C PRO A 445 39.53 -33.98 11.47
N ASP A 446 38.47 -34.70 11.85
CA ASP A 446 37.75 -34.77 13.13
C ASP A 446 37.78 -33.58 14.10
N GLU A 447 36.60 -33.11 14.50
CA GLU A 447 36.35 -32.62 15.87
C GLU A 447 34.92 -32.97 16.32
N ASP A 448 34.83 -33.99 17.18
CA ASP A 448 33.74 -34.24 18.12
C ASP A 448 33.78 -33.21 19.26
N GLY A 449 32.62 -32.80 19.78
CA GLY A 449 32.53 -31.97 20.98
C GLY A 449 31.13 -31.89 21.60
N ASP A 450 30.92 -32.75 22.60
CA ASP A 450 29.94 -32.77 23.74
C ASP A 450 28.43 -32.54 23.53
#